data_AF-B9KAB0-F1
#
_entry.id   AF-B9KAB0-F1
#
_cell.length_a   1.000
_cell.length_b   1.000
_cell.length_c   1.000
_cell.angle_alpha   90.00
_cell.angle_beta   90.00
_cell.angle_gamma   90.00
#
_symmetry.space_group_name_H-M   'P 1'
#
loop_
_entity.id
_entity.type
_entity.pdbx_description
1 polymer ?
#
loop_
_entity_poly.entity_id
_entity_poly.type
_entity_poly.pdbx_seq_one_letter_code
_entity_poly.pdbx_strand_id
1 'polypeptide(L)'
;MKKLTYTAMWLAVGVALAYLLHLVNLGRMFLPLHLVAMLAGAVSGAFVGGIVGGLLPVLSFLTMGMPPFPMFLFMIPEVFVYGFILGVMEKKNISSDSPLRFFLADWFTRYLITL
;
A
#
# COMPACT_ATOMS: atom_id res chain seq x y z
N MET A 1 -21.80 5.90 3.03
CA MET A 1 -21.05 7.17 2.98
C MET A 1 -19.69 7.10 3.69
N LYS A 2 -19.60 6.67 4.96
CA LYS A 2 -18.34 6.65 5.73
C LYS A 2 -17.12 6.02 5.02
N LYS A 3 -17.32 4.90 4.31
CA LYS A 3 -16.22 4.18 3.61
C LYS A 3 -15.55 5.02 2.53
N LEU A 4 -16.32 5.79 1.76
CA LEU A 4 -15.80 6.63 0.67
C LEU A 4 -14.92 7.75 1.24
N THR A 5 -15.33 8.33 2.36
CA THR A 5 -14.59 9.39 3.06
C THR A 5 -13.24 8.87 3.56
N TYR A 6 -13.21 7.67 4.14
CA TYR A 6 -11.95 7.03 4.54
C TYR A 6 -11.04 6.72 3.36
N THR A 7 -11.58 6.18 2.26
CA THR A 7 -10.78 5.92 1.05
C THR A 7 -10.14 7.20 0.50
N ALA A 8 -10.92 8.28 0.37
CA ALA A 8 -10.40 9.56 -0.13
C ALA A 8 -9.34 10.16 0.80
N MET A 9 -9.53 10.05 2.12
CA MET A 9 -8.55 10.50 3.10
C MET A 9 -7.23 9.71 3.00
N TRP A 10 -7.29 8.38 2.90
CA TRP A 10 -6.10 7.54 2.75
C TRP A 10 -5.36 7.78 1.45
N LEU A 11 -6.09 8.02 0.35
CA LEU A 11 -5.47 8.42 -0.92
C LEU A 11 -4.75 9.76 -0.81
N ALA A 12 -5.38 10.77 -0.20
CA ALA A 12 -4.77 12.08 0.00
C ALA A 12 -3.50 11.99 0.87
N VAL A 13 -3.58 11.28 2.00
CA VAL A 13 -2.43 11.04 2.89
C VAL A 13 -1.35 10.25 2.17
N GLY A 14 -1.72 9.24 1.38
CA GLY A 14 -0.77 8.41 0.66
C GLY A 14 0.06 9.17 -0.36
N VAL A 15 -0.60 10.01 -1.16
CA VAL A 15 0.06 10.86 -2.15
C VAL A 15 0.93 11.92 -1.44
N ALA A 16 0.43 12.55 -0.38
CA ALA A 16 1.20 13.53 0.39
C ALA A 16 2.44 12.91 1.05
N LEU A 17 2.31 11.71 1.65
CA LEU A 17 3.41 11.00 2.29
C LEU A 17 4.44 10.52 1.26
N ALA A 18 3.98 10.00 0.11
CA ALA A 18 4.86 9.62 -0.99
C ALA A 18 5.70 10.81 -1.47
N TYR A 19 5.08 11.99 -1.60
CA TYR A 19 5.77 13.22 -1.96
C TYR A 19 6.82 13.63 -0.93
N LEU A 20 6.46 13.67 0.36
CA LEU A 20 7.39 14.09 1.42
C LEU A 20 8.60 13.15 1.54
N LEU A 21 8.39 11.84 1.43
CA LEU A 21 9.48 10.86 1.48
C LEU A 21 10.37 10.90 0.24
N HIS A 22 9.80 11.29 -0.91
CA HIS A 22 10.57 11.51 -2.13
C HIS A 22 11.53 12.71 -1.99
N LEU A 23 11.10 13.81 -1.36
CA LEU A 23 11.94 15.00 -1.14
C LEU A 23 13.22 14.71 -0.35
N VAL A 24 13.21 13.70 0.53
CA VAL A 24 14.36 13.32 1.37
C VAL A 24 15.24 12.27 0.69
N ASN A 25 14.97 11.90 -0.57
CA ASN A 25 15.65 10.81 -1.29
C ASN A 25 15.65 9.46 -0.54
N LEU A 26 14.79 9.30 0.47
CA LEU A 26 14.52 8.04 1.17
C LEU A 26 13.59 7.12 0.35
N GLY A 27 13.44 7.44 -0.94
CA GLY A 27 12.60 6.76 -1.92
C GLY A 27 13.20 5.45 -2.40
N ARG A 28 13.37 4.47 -1.49
CA ARG A 28 13.18 3.09 -1.92
C ARG A 28 11.71 2.98 -2.27
N MET A 29 11.43 3.10 -3.56
CA MET A 29 10.12 3.20 -4.25
C MET A 29 9.00 2.31 -3.68
N PHE A 30 9.36 1.25 -2.95
CA PHE A 30 8.48 0.33 -2.26
C PHE A 30 7.88 0.81 -0.93
N LEU A 31 8.57 1.65 -0.14
CA LEU A 31 8.14 1.96 1.22
C LEU A 31 6.85 2.79 1.31
N PRO A 32 6.68 3.91 0.57
CA PRO A 32 5.57 4.83 0.81
C PRO A 32 4.20 4.23 0.43
N LEU A 33 4.12 3.58 -0.74
CA LEU A 33 2.84 3.14 -1.32
C LEU A 33 2.31 1.87 -0.63
N HIS A 34 3.20 0.92 -0.32
CA HIS A 34 2.83 -0.31 0.38
C HIS A 34 2.39 -0.02 1.82
N LEU A 35 3.13 0.82 2.57
CA LEU A 35 2.77 1.19 3.95
C LEU A 35 1.37 1.81 4.02
N VAL A 36 1.07 2.75 3.12
CA VAL A 36 -0.24 3.44 3.14
C VAL A 36 -1.37 2.46 2.82
N ALA A 37 -1.21 1.59 1.83
CA ALA A 37 -2.23 0.59 1.50
C ALA A 37 -2.44 -0.41 2.64
N MET A 38 -1.35 -0.84 3.27
CA MET A 38 -1.37 -1.73 4.44
C MET A 38 -2.07 -1.08 5.64
N LEU A 39 -1.75 0.18 5.95
CA LEU A 39 -2.40 0.95 7.01
C LEU A 39 -3.88 1.20 6.71
N ALA A 40 -4.22 1.56 5.47
CA ALA A 40 -5.61 1.74 5.04
C ALA A 40 -6.42 0.45 5.19
N GLY A 41 -5.84 -0.71 4.86
CA GLY A 41 -6.44 -2.02 5.11
C GLY A 41 -6.61 -2.29 6.60
N ALA A 42 -5.56 -2.10 7.39
CA ALA A 42 -5.54 -2.37 8.83
C ALA A 42 -6.46 -1.47 9.67
N VAL A 43 -6.81 -0.27 9.18
CA VAL A 43 -7.64 0.69 9.93
C VAL A 43 -9.05 0.80 9.37
N SER A 44 -9.22 0.64 8.05
CA SER A 44 -10.50 0.89 7.36
C SER A 44 -11.09 -0.35 6.68
N GLY A 45 -10.45 -1.51 6.84
CA GLY A 45 -10.91 -2.81 6.39
C GLY A 45 -10.58 -3.13 4.92
N ALA A 46 -10.82 -4.39 4.53
CA ALA A 46 -10.37 -4.99 3.26
C ALA A 46 -10.75 -4.18 2.01
N PHE A 47 -11.99 -3.69 1.97
CA PHE A 47 -12.51 -2.97 0.81
C PHE A 47 -11.82 -1.62 0.62
N VAL A 48 -11.56 -0.90 1.72
CA VAL A 48 -10.87 0.40 1.66
C VAL A 48 -9.40 0.18 1.36
N GLY A 49 -8.73 -0.77 2.04
CA GLY A 49 -7.33 -1.10 1.80
C GLY A 49 -7.03 -1.56 0.38
N GLY A 50 -7.88 -2.42 -0.19
CA GLY A 50 -7.74 -2.88 -1.58
C GLY A 50 -7.91 -1.73 -2.58
N ILE A 51 -8.96 -0.92 -2.46
CA ILE A 51 -9.19 0.22 -3.36
C ILE A 51 -8.05 1.25 -3.27
N VAL A 52 -7.64 1.59 -2.04
CA VAL A 52 -6.48 2.48 -1.83
C VAL A 52 -5.23 1.86 -2.47
N GLY A 53 -4.95 0.58 -2.23
CA GLY A 53 -3.77 -0.08 -2.76
C GLY A 53 -3.72 -0.19 -4.28
N GLY A 54 -4.86 -0.31 -4.96
CA GLY A 54 -4.92 -0.31 -6.42
C GLY A 54 -4.85 1.08 -7.05
N LEU A 55 -5.50 2.07 -6.44
CA LEU A 55 -5.57 3.44 -6.98
C LEU A 55 -4.34 4.28 -6.64
N LEU A 56 -3.72 4.06 -5.49
CA LEU A 56 -2.62 4.89 -4.99
C LEU A 56 -1.37 4.85 -5.92
N PRO A 57 -0.93 3.70 -6.47
CA PRO A 57 0.18 3.66 -7.44
C PRO A 57 -0.16 4.40 -8.74
N VAL A 58 -1.42 4.34 -9.19
CA VAL A 58 -1.89 5.06 -10.39
C VAL A 58 -1.87 6.56 -10.15
N LEU A 59 -2.39 7.01 -9.00
CA LEU A 59 -2.39 8.42 -8.59
C LEU A 59 -0.96 8.96 -8.42
N SER A 60 -0.07 8.18 -7.78
CA SER A 60 1.34 8.53 -7.63
C SER A 60 2.02 8.68 -9.00
N PHE A 61 1.78 7.76 -9.93
CA PHE A 61 2.32 7.86 -11.29
C PHE A 61 1.82 9.10 -12.03
N LEU A 62 0.52 9.39 -11.96
CA LEU A 62 -0.07 10.57 -12.62
C LEU A 62 0.41 11.90 -12.04
N THR A 63 0.72 11.94 -10.74
CA THR A 63 1.12 13.18 -10.05
C THR A 63 2.63 13.43 -10.07
N MET A 64 3.44 12.37 -9.97
CA MET A 64 4.88 12.47 -9.75
C MET A 64 5.71 11.76 -10.83
N GLY A 65 5.09 11.03 -11.75
CA GLY A 65 5.80 10.22 -12.75
C GLY A 65 6.51 8.99 -12.17
N MET A 66 6.26 8.67 -10.89
CA MET A 66 6.85 7.57 -10.15
C MET A 66 5.74 6.73 -9.51
N PRO A 67 5.77 5.39 -9.59
CA PRO A 67 6.81 4.53 -10.15
C PRO A 67 6.90 4.58 -11.69
N PRO A 68 8.09 4.50 -12.32
CA PRO A 68 8.25 4.59 -13.77
C PRO A 68 7.56 3.43 -14.49
N PHE A 69 7.13 3.66 -15.73
CA PHE A 69 6.59 2.60 -16.58
C PHE A 69 7.70 1.59 -16.95
N PRO A 70 7.46 0.26 -16.91
CA PRO A 70 6.21 -0.45 -16.63
C PRO A 70 6.02 -0.89 -15.16
N MET A 71 6.91 -0.49 -14.25
CA MET A 71 6.93 -0.98 -12.86
C MET A 71 5.63 -0.72 -12.11
N PHE A 72 4.99 0.45 -12.28
CA PHE A 72 3.75 0.74 -11.57
C PHE A 72 2.61 -0.24 -11.94
N LEU A 73 2.60 -0.81 -13.15
CA LEU A 73 1.58 -1.79 -13.55
C LEU A 73 1.69 -3.10 -12.77
N PHE A 74 2.91 -3.53 -12.46
CA PHE A 74 3.15 -4.69 -11.60
C PHE A 74 2.87 -4.37 -10.12
N MET A 75 3.09 -3.13 -9.68
CA MET A 75 2.80 -2.72 -8.30
C MET A 75 1.31 -2.65 -7.99
N ILE A 76 0.43 -2.39 -8.97
CA ILE A 76 -1.03 -2.32 -8.73
C ILE A 76 -1.58 -3.61 -8.09
N PRO A 77 -1.42 -4.81 -8.71
CA PRO A 77 -1.94 -6.04 -8.12
C PRO A 77 -1.22 -6.41 -6.82
N GLU A 78 0.08 -6.14 -6.70
CA GLU A 78 0.82 -6.38 -5.45
C GLU A 78 0.25 -5.56 -4.29
N VAL A 79 0.24 -4.22 -4.42
CA VAL A 79 -0.23 -3.28 -3.38
C VAL A 79 -1.71 -3.48 -3.07
N PHE A 80 -2.52 -3.82 -4.08
CA PHE A 80 -3.92 -4.22 -3.88
C PHE A 80 -4.04 -5.45 -2.97
N VAL A 81 -3.29 -6.51 -3.26
CA VAL A 81 -3.30 -7.76 -2.47
C VAL A 81 -2.82 -7.49 -1.05
N TYR A 82 -1.78 -6.67 -0.86
CA TYR A 82 -1.31 -6.27 0.47
C TYR A 82 -2.38 -5.55 1.29
N GLY A 83 -3.00 -4.51 0.72
CA GLY A 83 -4.06 -3.75 1.41
C GLY A 83 -5.32 -4.59 1.67
N PHE A 84 -5.66 -5.48 0.74
CA PHE A 84 -6.81 -6.36 0.87
C PHE A 84 -6.61 -7.42 1.97
N ILE A 85 -5.49 -8.15 1.96
CA ILE A 85 -5.20 -9.19 2.95
C ILE A 85 -5.21 -8.60 4.36
N LEU A 86 -4.52 -7.47 4.58
CA LEU A 86 -4.48 -6.82 5.89
C LEU A 86 -5.85 -6.37 6.38
N GLY A 87 -6.69 -5.85 5.49
CA GLY A 87 -8.04 -5.46 5.88
C GLY A 87 -9.02 -6.62 6.03
N VAL A 88 -8.74 -7.80 5.47
CA VAL A 88 -9.50 -9.04 5.79
C VAL A 88 -9.11 -9.54 7.18
N MET A 89 -7.82 -9.42 7.53
CA MET A 89 -7.30 -9.82 8.84
C MET A 89 -7.85 -8.94 9.97
N GLU A 90 -7.95 -7.62 9.75
CA GLU A 90 -8.58 -6.67 10.69
C GLU A 90 -10.01 -7.07 11.05
N LYS A 91 -10.84 -7.33 10.02
CA LYS A 91 -12.26 -7.68 10.20
C LYS A 91 -12.47 -8.93 11.06
N LYS A 92 -11.48 -9.84 11.11
CA LYS A 92 -11.56 -11.09 11.88
C LYS A 92 -11.00 -10.99 13.30
N ASN A 93 -10.54 -9.82 13.76
CA ASN A 93 -9.98 -9.62 15.10
C ASN A 93 -8.85 -10.62 15.45
N ILE A 94 -8.10 -11.05 14.42
CA ILE A 94 -7.00 -12.01 14.56
C ILE A 94 -5.81 -11.24 15.11
N SER A 95 -5.58 -11.42 16.41
CA SER A 95 -4.46 -10.83 17.16
C SER A 95 -3.12 -11.02 16.43
N SER A 96 -2.31 -9.97 16.54
CA SER A 96 -0.95 -9.62 16.09
C SER A 96 0.10 -10.73 15.77
N ASP A 97 -0.16 -12.02 15.96
CA ASP A 97 0.84 -13.11 15.95
C ASP A 97 0.78 -14.06 14.74
N SER A 98 0.03 -13.74 13.69
CA SER A 98 -0.13 -14.65 12.55
C SER A 98 1.19 -14.84 11.75
N PRO A 99 1.62 -16.08 11.43
CA PRO A 99 2.80 -16.38 10.61
C PRO A 99 2.75 -15.79 9.18
N LEU A 100 1.58 -15.30 8.74
CA LEU A 100 1.40 -14.54 7.51
C LEU A 100 2.11 -13.18 7.52
N ARG A 101 2.36 -12.55 8.68
CA ARG A 101 3.19 -11.33 8.78
C ARG A 101 4.63 -11.62 8.38
N PHE A 102 5.16 -12.77 8.81
CA PHE A 102 6.49 -13.25 8.43
C PHE A 102 6.53 -13.70 6.97
N PHE A 103 5.47 -14.33 6.45
CA PHE A 103 5.42 -14.75 5.05
C PHE A 103 5.34 -13.56 4.08
N LEU A 104 4.56 -12.53 4.41
CA LEU A 104 4.48 -11.27 3.66
C LEU A 104 5.79 -10.48 3.80
N ALA A 105 6.42 -10.46 4.98
CA ALA A 105 7.73 -9.84 5.17
C ALA A 105 8.85 -10.59 4.43
N ASP A 106 8.84 -11.93 4.41
CA ASP A 106 9.84 -12.75 3.72
C ASP A 106 9.69 -12.69 2.19
N TRP A 107 8.46 -12.69 1.66
CA TRP A 107 8.22 -12.45 0.24
C TRP A 107 8.67 -11.03 -0.18
N PHE A 108 8.38 -10.03 0.66
CA PHE A 108 8.82 -8.63 0.48
C PHE A 108 10.35 -8.48 0.57
N THR A 109 11.03 -9.30 1.39
CA THR A 109 12.50 -9.26 1.54
C THR A 109 13.20 -10.00 0.39
N ARG A 110 12.62 -11.11 -0.11
CA ARG A 110 13.19 -11.91 -1.20
C ARG A 110 13.17 -11.21 -2.56
N TYR A 111 12.18 -10.36 -2.82
CA TYR A 111 12.13 -9.52 -4.03
C TYR A 111 12.96 -8.23 -3.93
N LEU A 112 13.36 -7.83 -2.71
CA LEU A 112 14.16 -6.62 -2.46
C LEU A 112 15.67 -6.82 -2.67
N ILE A 113 16.14 -8.07 -2.78
CA ILE A 113 17.56 -8.43 -2.91
C ILE A 113 17.91 -8.85 -4.35
N THR A 114 16.90 -9.08 -5.20
CA THR A 114 17.06 -9.52 -6.59
C THR A 114 16.92 -8.40 -7.63
N LEU A 115 16.85 -7.13 -7.20
CA LEU A 115 16.91 -5.94 -8.06
C LEU A 115 18.08 -5.04 -7.68
#